data_AF-A0A662IDZ0-F1
#
_entry.id   AF-A0A662IDZ0-F1
#
_cell.length_a   1.000
_cell.length_b   1.000
_cell.length_c   1.000
_cell.angle_alpha   90.00
_cell.angle_beta   90.00
_cell.angle_gamma   90.00
#
_symmetry.space_group_name_H-M   'P 1'
#
loop_
_entity.id
_entity.type
_entity.pdbx_description
1 polymer ?
#
loop_
_entity_poly.entity_id
_entity_poly.type
_entity_poly.pdbx_seq_one_letter_code
_entity_poly.pdbx_strand_id
1 'polypeptide(L)'
;MPPWSVHAKYSARFLRRLGIGGIDPSLVDRLVDAPSSLLPTLRRVLERRDKLLALLLYDDRLRPLDPLCIHDWGAWRGQMASIEALRRVAEVVWGLPGVLLVDLHLSLDYAWKCRERREFVRWAESVGISEEVKKFLEEVFEELMKERELQEHADGRKH
;
A
#
# COMPACT_ATOMS: atom_id res chain seq x y z
N MET A 1 1.70 -2.83 12.12
CA MET A 1 1.83 -1.97 10.95
C MET A 1 2.93 -0.93 11.20
N PRO A 2 3.69 -0.49 10.18
CA PRO A 2 4.59 0.64 10.32
C PRO A 2 3.82 1.94 10.60
N PRO A 3 4.43 2.94 11.26
CA PRO A 3 3.86 4.28 11.31
C PRO A 3 3.89 4.95 9.92
N TRP A 4 3.00 5.92 9.68
CA TRP A 4 2.94 6.67 8.42
C TRP A 4 4.27 7.31 8.00
N SER A 5 5.09 7.71 8.96
CA SER A 5 6.42 8.26 8.68
C SER A 5 7.30 7.27 7.93
N VAL A 6 7.17 5.96 8.21
CA VAL A 6 7.87 4.88 7.49
C VAL A 6 7.32 4.78 6.07
N HIS A 7 5.99 4.68 5.89
CA HIS A 7 5.39 4.63 4.55
C HIS A 7 5.81 5.82 3.68
N ALA A 8 5.72 7.04 4.22
CA ALA A 8 6.12 8.25 3.52
C ALA A 8 7.60 8.26 3.16
N LYS A 9 8.49 7.89 4.10
CA LYS A 9 9.94 7.82 3.90
C LYS A 9 10.29 6.86 2.76
N TYR A 10 9.80 5.61 2.84
CA TYR A 10 10.17 4.57 1.90
C TYR A 10 9.53 4.77 0.53
N SER A 11 8.29 5.27 0.48
CA SER A 11 7.62 5.64 -0.78
C SER A 11 8.33 6.79 -1.48
N ALA A 12 8.73 7.85 -0.75
CA ALA A 12 9.50 8.94 -1.34
C ALA A 12 10.87 8.48 -1.88
N ARG A 13 11.55 7.58 -1.16
CA ARG A 13 12.82 6.99 -1.60
C ARG A 13 12.66 6.11 -2.84
N PHE A 14 11.60 5.30 -2.88
CA PHE A 14 11.30 4.42 -4.00
C PHE A 14 10.94 5.20 -5.27
N LEU A 15 10.05 6.19 -5.18
CA LEU A 15 9.72 7.05 -6.33
C LEU A 15 10.95 7.78 -6.87
N ARG A 16 11.80 8.31 -5.98
CA ARG A 16 13.07 8.94 -6.37
C ARG A 16 13.99 7.96 -7.10
N ARG A 17 14.09 6.72 -6.63
CA ARG A 17 14.88 5.66 -7.27
C ARG A 17 14.41 5.40 -8.71
N LEU A 18 13.11 5.44 -8.95
CA LEU A 18 12.51 5.23 -10.27
C LEU A 18 12.49 6.50 -11.15
N GLY A 19 12.99 7.64 -10.64
CA GLY A 19 12.92 8.91 -11.37
C GLY A 19 11.50 9.49 -11.48
N ILE A 20 10.57 9.03 -10.64
CA ILE A 20 9.17 9.47 -10.65
C ILE A 20 9.02 10.69 -9.74
N GLY A 21 8.58 11.81 -10.32
CA GLY A 21 8.26 13.05 -9.60
C GLY A 21 6.77 13.40 -9.66
N GLY A 22 6.34 14.33 -8.80
CA GLY A 22 5.00 14.91 -8.85
C GLY A 22 3.88 14.06 -8.24
N ILE A 23 4.21 12.90 -7.65
CA ILE A 23 3.26 12.04 -6.93
C ILE A 23 3.52 12.15 -5.44
N ASP A 24 2.47 12.45 -4.69
CA ASP A 24 2.51 12.52 -3.23
C ASP A 24 2.47 11.09 -2.64
N PRO A 25 3.49 10.67 -1.88
CA PRO A 25 3.54 9.34 -1.28
C PRO A 25 2.35 8.97 -0.39
N SER A 26 1.67 9.97 0.20
CA SER A 26 0.51 9.77 1.07
C SER A 26 -0.78 9.41 0.32
N LEU A 27 -0.74 9.30 -1.00
CA LEU A 27 -1.94 9.09 -1.82
C LEU A 27 -2.52 7.69 -1.68
N VAL A 28 -1.68 6.67 -1.49
CA VAL A 28 -2.15 5.31 -1.18
C VAL A 28 -2.77 5.28 0.21
N ASP A 29 -2.17 5.96 1.18
CA ASP A 29 -2.73 6.08 2.53
C ASP A 29 -4.12 6.75 2.47
N ARG A 30 -4.30 7.79 1.65
CA ARG A 30 -5.62 8.41 1.43
C ARG A 30 -6.63 7.51 0.70
N LEU A 31 -6.19 6.67 -0.24
CA LEU A 31 -7.05 5.66 -0.84
C LEU A 31 -7.54 4.65 0.21
N VAL A 32 -6.72 4.37 1.20
CA VAL A 32 -7.00 3.39 2.26
C VAL A 32 -7.88 4.02 3.36
N ASP A 33 -7.50 5.18 3.88
CA ASP A 33 -8.08 5.75 5.11
C ASP A 33 -9.26 6.68 4.85
N ALA A 34 -9.21 7.42 3.75
CA ALA A 34 -10.22 8.42 3.41
C ALA A 34 -10.62 8.31 1.93
N PRO A 35 -11.04 7.12 1.46
CA PRO A 35 -11.32 6.88 0.06
C PRO A 35 -12.30 7.93 -0.51
N SER A 36 -13.35 8.28 0.24
CA SER A 36 -14.35 9.28 -0.18
C SER A 36 -13.77 10.66 -0.54
N SER A 37 -12.63 11.04 0.04
CA SER A 37 -11.94 12.31 -0.26
C SER A 37 -11.40 12.38 -1.70
N LEU A 38 -11.19 11.24 -2.35
CA LEU A 38 -10.62 11.14 -3.70
C LEU A 38 -11.69 11.03 -4.79
N LEU A 39 -12.97 10.88 -4.43
CA LEU A 39 -14.10 10.80 -5.35
C LEU A 39 -14.16 11.95 -6.38
N PRO A 40 -13.92 13.24 -6.03
CA PRO A 40 -13.94 14.33 -7.00
C PRO A 40 -12.86 14.17 -8.07
N THR A 41 -11.66 13.72 -7.68
CA THR A 41 -10.55 13.47 -8.60
C THR A 41 -10.89 12.31 -9.52
N LEU A 42 -11.36 11.20 -8.96
CA LEU A 42 -11.75 10.01 -9.70
C LEU A 42 -12.86 10.26 -10.71
N ARG A 43 -13.88 11.04 -10.36
CA ARG A 43 -14.98 11.40 -11.29
C ARG A 43 -14.49 12.08 -12.57
N ARG A 44 -13.33 12.77 -12.53
CA ARG A 44 -12.75 13.48 -13.68
C ARG A 44 -11.95 12.59 -14.62
N VAL A 45 -11.40 11.48 -14.12
CA VAL A 45 -10.51 10.58 -14.89
C VAL A 45 -11.12 9.21 -15.20
N LEU A 46 -12.14 8.76 -14.46
CA LEU A 46 -12.75 7.44 -14.65
C LEU A 46 -13.75 7.39 -15.83
N GLU A 47 -13.65 6.35 -16.65
CA GLU A 47 -14.71 5.97 -17.60
C GLU A 47 -15.88 5.32 -16.85
N ARG A 48 -16.99 5.08 -17.56
CA ARG A 48 -18.24 4.57 -16.94
C ARG A 48 -18.07 3.19 -16.28
N ARG A 49 -17.17 2.36 -16.79
CA ARG A 49 -16.82 1.03 -16.23
C ARG A 49 -15.99 1.13 -14.94
N ASP A 50 -15.11 2.11 -14.83
CA ASP A 50 -14.22 2.28 -13.68
C ASP A 50 -14.94 2.98 -12.52
N LYS A 51 -16.05 3.67 -12.81
CA LYS A 51 -16.96 4.22 -11.78
C LYS A 51 -17.60 3.15 -10.91
N LEU A 52 -17.84 1.94 -11.45
CA LEU A 52 -18.32 0.80 -10.66
C LEU A 52 -17.24 0.30 -9.70
N LEU A 53 -15.99 0.23 -10.18
CA LEU A 53 -14.84 -0.16 -9.37
C LEU A 53 -14.59 0.83 -8.23
N ALA A 54 -14.70 2.13 -8.53
CA ALA A 54 -14.74 3.19 -7.54
C ALA A 54 -15.89 2.97 -6.54
N LEU A 55 -17.14 2.86 -7.02
CA LEU A 55 -18.30 2.66 -6.15
C LEU A 55 -18.17 1.43 -5.21
N LEU A 56 -17.56 0.34 -5.66
CA LEU A 56 -17.26 -0.85 -4.84
C LEU A 56 -16.26 -0.56 -3.71
N LEU A 57 -15.32 0.36 -3.90
CA LEU A 57 -14.38 0.80 -2.87
C LEU A 57 -14.98 1.84 -1.91
N TYR A 58 -15.95 2.65 -2.38
CA TYR A 58 -16.51 3.80 -1.65
C TYR A 58 -17.86 3.57 -0.95
N ASP A 59 -18.70 2.63 -1.38
CA ASP A 59 -19.98 2.32 -0.71
C ASP A 59 -19.82 1.10 0.19
N ASP A 60 -19.88 1.31 1.52
CA ASP A 60 -19.77 0.26 2.53
C ASP A 60 -20.75 -0.90 2.32
N ARG A 61 -21.89 -0.67 1.64
CA ARG A 61 -22.90 -1.70 1.32
C ARG A 61 -22.54 -2.53 0.10
N LEU A 62 -21.68 -2.00 -0.78
CA LEU A 62 -21.20 -2.65 -2.00
C LEU A 62 -19.80 -3.24 -1.83
N ARG A 63 -19.12 -2.91 -0.73
CA ARG A 63 -17.90 -3.60 -0.33
C ARG A 63 -18.19 -5.10 -0.25
N PRO A 64 -17.33 -5.96 -0.82
CA PRO A 64 -17.42 -7.41 -0.61
C PRO A 64 -17.52 -7.72 0.89
N LEU A 65 -18.14 -8.86 1.23
CA LEU A 65 -18.19 -9.35 2.61
C LEU A 65 -16.78 -9.61 3.19
N ASP A 66 -15.78 -9.76 2.33
CA ASP A 66 -14.38 -9.62 2.69
C ASP A 66 -14.04 -8.15 2.98
N PRO A 67 -13.51 -7.84 4.17
CA PRO A 67 -13.38 -6.46 4.62
C PRO A 67 -12.45 -5.68 3.69
N LEU A 68 -13.02 -4.73 2.94
CA LEU A 68 -12.33 -3.55 2.39
C LEU A 68 -12.26 -2.47 3.50
N CYS A 69 -11.73 -2.87 4.65
CA CYS A 69 -10.47 -2.40 5.24
C CYS A 69 -10.53 -1.04 5.95
N ILE A 70 -10.24 -1.09 7.25
CA ILE A 70 -9.80 0.02 8.09
C ILE A 70 -8.27 0.03 7.99
N HIS A 71 -7.61 1.13 8.36
CA HIS A 71 -6.18 1.40 8.51
C HIS A 71 -5.28 0.27 9.09
N ASP A 72 -5.82 -0.89 9.42
CA ASP A 72 -5.14 -2.13 9.82
C ASP A 72 -5.29 -3.15 8.67
N TRP A 73 -4.61 -2.92 7.54
CA TRP A 73 -4.73 -3.71 6.30
C TRP A 73 -4.06 -5.09 6.43
N GLY A 74 -4.67 -5.98 7.21
CA GLY A 74 -4.50 -7.42 7.09
C GLY A 74 -4.81 -7.99 5.69
N ALA A 75 -4.85 -7.19 4.62
CA ALA A 75 -4.97 -7.57 3.22
C ALA A 75 -3.85 -8.50 2.74
N TRP A 76 -2.69 -8.48 3.42
CA TRP A 76 -1.68 -9.53 3.26
C TRP A 76 -2.18 -10.93 3.65
N ARG A 77 -3.34 -11.07 4.30
CA ARG A 77 -3.97 -12.35 4.68
C ARG A 77 -4.77 -13.01 3.53
N GLY A 78 -4.55 -12.63 2.27
CA GLY A 78 -5.10 -13.34 1.11
C GLY A 78 -6.29 -12.67 0.41
N GLN A 79 -6.46 -11.36 0.52
CA GLN A 79 -7.57 -10.62 -0.09
C GLN A 79 -7.25 -10.15 -1.52
N MET A 80 -6.98 -11.08 -2.43
CA MET A 80 -6.48 -10.78 -3.79
C MET A 80 -7.39 -9.84 -4.59
N ALA A 81 -8.71 -9.98 -4.45
CA ALA A 81 -9.67 -9.12 -5.15
C ALA A 81 -9.60 -7.65 -4.67
N SER A 82 -9.40 -7.43 -3.37
CA SER A 82 -9.24 -6.10 -2.78
C SER A 82 -7.95 -5.43 -3.23
N ILE A 83 -6.85 -6.19 -3.26
CA ILE A 83 -5.55 -5.72 -3.75
C ILE A 83 -5.65 -5.33 -5.23
N GLU A 84 -6.29 -6.17 -6.05
CA GLU A 84 -6.49 -5.90 -7.47
C GLU A 84 -7.37 -4.65 -7.71
N ALA A 85 -8.46 -4.50 -6.96
CA ALA A 85 -9.30 -3.31 -7.04
C ALA A 85 -8.50 -2.03 -6.68
N LEU A 86 -7.68 -2.10 -5.63
CA LEU A 86 -6.85 -0.98 -5.19
C LEU A 86 -5.78 -0.63 -6.24
N ARG A 87 -5.07 -1.63 -6.78
CA ARG A 87 -4.09 -1.45 -7.88
C ARG A 87 -4.74 -0.77 -9.07
N ARG A 88 -5.92 -1.23 -9.47
CA ARG A 88 -6.62 -0.71 -10.64
C ARG A 88 -7.14 0.71 -10.43
N VAL A 89 -7.60 1.06 -9.23
CA VAL A 89 -7.91 2.47 -8.92
C VAL A 89 -6.64 3.33 -8.96
N ALA A 90 -5.55 2.87 -8.34
CA ALA A 90 -4.30 3.61 -8.35
C ALA A 90 -3.74 3.79 -9.77
N GLU A 91 -3.87 2.77 -10.62
CA GLU A 91 -3.53 2.83 -12.03
C GLU A 91 -4.34 3.88 -12.79
N VAL A 92 -5.66 3.96 -12.57
CA VAL A 92 -6.47 4.96 -13.27
C VAL A 92 -6.11 6.38 -12.84
N VAL A 93 -5.78 6.60 -11.57
CA VAL A 93 -5.49 7.96 -11.09
C VAL A 93 -4.06 8.39 -11.41
N TRP A 94 -3.08 7.50 -11.29
CA TRP A 94 -1.65 7.86 -11.34
C TRP A 94 -0.81 6.98 -12.27
N GLY A 95 -1.44 6.10 -13.06
CA GLY A 95 -0.76 5.15 -13.93
C GLY A 95 0.04 4.11 -13.16
N LEU A 96 1.06 3.56 -13.83
CA LEU A 96 1.97 2.57 -13.25
C LEU A 96 2.56 2.99 -11.88
N PRO A 97 2.98 4.25 -11.65
CA PRO A 97 3.43 4.68 -10.33
C PRO A 97 2.43 4.43 -9.20
N GLY A 98 1.14 4.57 -9.46
CA GLY A 98 0.09 4.29 -8.48
C GLY A 98 0.06 2.82 -8.09
N VAL A 99 0.15 1.92 -9.07
CA VAL A 99 0.22 0.47 -8.84
C VAL A 99 1.42 0.11 -7.99
N LEU A 100 2.59 0.65 -8.31
CA LEU A 100 3.82 0.36 -7.59
C LEU A 100 3.79 0.88 -6.14
N LEU A 101 3.12 2.01 -5.89
CA LEU A 101 2.92 2.52 -4.53
C LEU A 101 1.99 1.64 -3.71
N VAL A 102 0.94 1.07 -4.32
CA VAL A 102 0.06 0.09 -3.64
C VAL A 102 0.86 -1.14 -3.25
N ASP A 103 1.63 -1.69 -4.18
CA ASP A 103 2.49 -2.85 -3.94
C ASP A 103 3.53 -2.58 -2.85
N LEU A 104 4.14 -1.39 -2.87
CA LEU A 104 5.10 -0.97 -1.86
C LEU A 104 4.46 -0.84 -0.49
N HIS A 105 3.28 -0.23 -0.40
CA HIS A 105 2.56 -0.06 0.85
C HIS A 105 2.27 -1.42 1.49
N LEU A 106 1.68 -2.35 0.74
CA LEU A 106 1.40 -3.72 1.18
C LEU A 106 2.67 -4.46 1.62
N SER A 107 3.78 -4.23 0.91
CA SER A 107 5.06 -4.89 1.17
C SER A 107 5.71 -4.39 2.47
N LEU A 108 5.69 -3.08 2.72
CA LEU A 108 6.19 -2.50 3.98
C LEU A 108 5.42 -3.04 5.17
N ASP A 109 4.10 -3.09 5.02
CA ASP A 109 3.15 -3.63 5.97
C ASP A 109 3.44 -5.10 6.36
N TYR A 110 3.61 -5.95 5.36
CA TYR A 110 3.92 -7.35 5.57
C TYR A 110 5.31 -7.54 6.18
N ALA A 111 6.33 -6.88 5.62
CA ALA A 111 7.71 -6.98 6.09
C ALA A 111 7.83 -6.56 7.56
N TRP A 112 7.13 -5.50 7.95
CA TRP A 112 7.07 -5.03 9.34
C TRP A 112 6.45 -6.05 10.29
N LYS A 113 5.58 -6.94 9.80
CA LYS A 113 4.96 -8.02 10.58
C LYS A 113 5.84 -9.27 10.63
N CYS A 114 6.28 -9.79 9.48
CA CYS A 114 6.90 -11.12 9.39
C CYS A 114 8.34 -11.17 9.90
N ARG A 115 9.05 -10.03 9.94
CA ARG A 115 10.45 -9.89 10.41
C ARG A 115 11.51 -10.69 9.65
N GLU A 116 11.10 -11.70 8.88
CA GLU A 116 11.99 -12.57 8.11
C GLU A 116 11.91 -12.28 6.61
N ARG A 117 13.06 -12.01 5.99
CA ARG A 117 13.16 -11.76 4.55
C ARG A 117 12.59 -12.92 3.72
N ARG A 118 12.88 -14.17 4.10
CA ARG A 118 12.40 -15.35 3.36
C ARG A 118 10.89 -15.50 3.41
N GLU A 119 10.26 -15.09 4.51
CA GLU A 119 8.80 -15.08 4.61
C GLU A 119 8.20 -13.99 3.73
N PHE A 120 8.78 -12.79 3.74
CA PHE A 120 8.38 -11.71 2.83
C PHE A 120 8.43 -12.12 1.36
N VAL A 121 9.54 -12.73 0.91
CA VAL A 121 9.69 -13.13 -0.51
C VAL A 121 8.59 -14.11 -0.93
N ARG A 122 8.34 -15.16 -0.13
CA ARG A 122 7.28 -16.14 -0.43
C ARG A 122 5.89 -15.49 -0.50
N TRP A 123 5.60 -14.57 0.42
CA TRP A 123 4.35 -13.84 0.41
C TRP A 123 4.23 -12.92 -0.83
N ALA A 124 5.28 -12.17 -1.14
CA ALA A 124 5.30 -11.23 -2.26
C ALA A 124 5.09 -11.95 -3.60
N GLU A 125 5.64 -13.16 -3.77
CA GLU A 125 5.38 -14.02 -4.93
C GLU A 125 3.92 -14.47 -4.99
N SER A 126 3.33 -14.91 -3.86
CA SER A 126 1.94 -15.39 -3.82
C SER A 126 0.89 -14.32 -4.15
N VAL A 127 1.20 -13.05 -3.85
CA VAL A 127 0.33 -11.88 -4.11
C VAL A 127 0.65 -11.22 -5.46
N GLY A 128 1.74 -11.64 -6.12
CA GLY A 128 2.19 -11.04 -7.38
C GLY A 128 2.60 -9.57 -7.19
N ILE A 129 3.42 -9.28 -6.18
CA ILE A 129 4.04 -7.97 -5.99
C ILE A 129 5.06 -7.72 -7.11
N SER A 130 5.08 -6.50 -7.64
CA SER A 130 6.03 -6.05 -8.67
C SER A 130 7.48 -6.37 -8.31
N GLU A 131 8.26 -6.74 -9.32
CA GLU A 131 9.69 -7.04 -9.19
C GLU A 131 10.49 -5.82 -8.71
N GLU A 132 10.13 -4.63 -9.17
CA GLU A 132 10.72 -3.36 -8.74
C GLU A 132 10.55 -3.14 -7.24
N VAL A 133 9.35 -3.41 -6.71
CA VAL A 133 9.04 -3.29 -5.29
C VAL A 133 9.79 -4.34 -4.48
N LYS A 134 9.80 -5.60 -4.93
CA LYS A 134 10.55 -6.68 -4.26
C LYS A 134 12.04 -6.34 -4.13
N LYS A 135 12.69 -5.94 -5.23
CA LYS A 135 14.11 -5.53 -5.22
C LYS A 135 14.38 -4.36 -4.29
N PHE A 136 13.49 -3.37 -4.28
CA PHE A 136 13.60 -2.24 -3.36
C PHE A 136 13.51 -2.68 -1.91
N LEU A 137 12.51 -3.50 -1.56
CA LEU A 137 12.33 -4.03 -0.21
C LEU A 137 13.50 -4.88 0.25
N GLU A 138 14.06 -5.71 -0.62
CA GLU A 138 15.25 -6.47 -0.30
C GLU A 138 16.41 -5.56 0.07
N GLU A 139 16.68 -4.52 -0.72
CA GLU A 139 17.77 -3.58 -0.44
C GLU A 139 17.62 -2.84 0.89
N VAL A 140 16.38 -2.53 1.29
CA VAL A 140 16.10 -1.76 2.52
C VAL A 140 15.69 -2.62 3.71
N PHE A 141 15.62 -3.94 3.56
CA PHE A 141 15.02 -4.83 4.56
C PHE A 141 15.67 -4.67 5.95
N GLU A 142 16.99 -4.66 6.01
CA GLU A 142 17.75 -4.50 7.27
C GLU A 142 17.54 -3.11 7.90
N GLU A 143 17.40 -2.07 7.08
CA GLU A 143 17.09 -0.71 7.56
C GLU A 143 15.68 -0.67 8.16
N LEU A 144 14.72 -1.27 7.47
CA LEU A 144 13.33 -1.37 7.92
C LEU A 144 13.21 -2.13 9.24
N MET A 145 13.94 -3.23 9.41
CA MET A 145 13.94 -4.00 10.67
C MET A 145 14.53 -3.21 11.83
N LYS A 146 15.62 -2.46 11.61
CA LYS A 146 16.19 -1.57 12.64
C LYS A 146 15.23 -0.45 13.05
N GLU A 147 14.54 0.17 12.10
CA GLU A 147 13.54 1.20 12.43
C GLU A 147 12.40 0.64 13.28
N ARG A 148 11.95 -0.57 12.95
CA ARG A 148 10.95 -1.28 13.73
C ARG A 148 11.41 -1.55 15.15
N GLU A 149 12.63 -2.04 15.36
CA GLU A 149 13.19 -2.26 16.70
C GLU A 149 13.25 -0.95 17.50
N LEU A 150 13.71 0.15 16.87
CA LEU A 150 13.73 1.46 17.50
C LEU A 150 12.33 1.93 17.93
N GLN A 151 11.32 1.68 17.08
CA GLN A 151 9.93 2.01 17.37
C GLN A 151 9.38 1.17 18.54
N GLU A 152 9.62 -0.14 18.55
CA GLU A 152 9.22 -1.02 19.67
C GLU A 152 9.86 -0.59 20.98
N HIS A 153 11.15 -0.20 20.97
CA HIS A 153 11.83 0.33 22.15
C HIS A 153 11.30 1.70 22.61
N ALA A 154 10.83 2.55 21.69
CA ALA A 154 10.25 3.85 22.02
C ALA A 154 8.84 3.70 22.64
N ASP A 155 8.05 2.75 22.14
CA ASP A 155 6.70 2.50 22.63
C ASP A 155 6.71 1.67 23.93
N GLY A 156 7.66 0.75 24.10
CA GLY A 156 7.88 0.02 25.35
C GLY A 156 8.39 0.87 26.52
N ARG A 157 8.91 2.08 26.27
CA ARG A 157 9.27 3.07 27.32
C ARG A 157 8.09 3.94 27.78
N LYS A 158 6.92 3.82 27.16
CA LYS A 158 5.71 4.58 27.51
C LYS A 158 4.78 3.83 28.47
N HIS A 159 5.22 2.68 28.99
CA HIS A 159 4.53 1.87 29.99
C HIS A 159 5.42 1.70 31.23
#